data_AF-A0A0F9MMY9-F1
#
_entry.id   AF-A0A0F9MMY9-F1
#
_cell.length_a   1.000
_cell.length_b   1.000
_cell.length_c   1.000
_cell.angle_alpha   90.00
_cell.angle_beta   90.00
_cell.angle_gamma   90.00
#
_symmetry.space_group_name_H-M   'P 1'
#
loop_
_entity.id
_entity.type
_entity.pdbx_description
1 polymer ?
#
loop_
_entity_poly.entity_id
_entity_poly.type
_entity_poly.pdbx_seq_one_letter_code
_entity_poly.pdbx_strand_id
1 'polypeptide(L)'
;MAVKAYGISATAHDDWAGVAIYSSGNYILPTVKNGKRYECTTPGISGSTEPLWRTTVGETFSDGSAVWTCRDLSPAPSALSVELDSGGKGGYSLKDVWMKSSGSVTFKVYGSHEGVDGTWREIDSENVNNSERFNQYVTAYRFLRVSTPSVASNEIEIVAG
;
A
#
# COMPACT_ATOMS: atom_id res chain seq x y z
N MET A 1 13.59 12.74 -19.33
CA MET A 1 13.15 13.30 -18.03
C MET A 1 12.83 12.12 -17.14
N ALA A 2 13.45 12.05 -15.96
CA ALA A 2 13.25 10.95 -15.02
C ALA A 2 12.43 11.43 -13.82
N VAL A 3 11.41 10.68 -13.44
CA VAL A 3 10.70 10.83 -12.17
C VAL A 3 10.89 9.51 -11.41
N LYS A 4 11.64 9.60 -10.32
CA LYS A 4 11.89 8.50 -9.38
C LYS A 4 11.06 8.76 -8.13
N ALA A 5 10.35 7.75 -7.62
CA ALA A 5 9.83 7.84 -6.26
C ALA A 5 10.02 6.52 -5.50
N TYR A 6 10.41 6.68 -4.24
CA TYR A 6 10.72 5.59 -3.32
C TYR A 6 9.73 5.67 -2.17
N GLY A 7 9.03 4.59 -1.85
CA GLY A 7 8.05 4.63 -0.77
C GLY A 7 7.44 3.28 -0.42
N ILE A 8 7.07 3.13 0.85
CA ILE A 8 6.39 1.94 1.35
C ILE A 8 4.88 2.06 1.10
N SER A 9 4.30 1.03 0.49
CA SER A 9 2.85 0.77 0.60
C SER A 9 2.72 -0.25 1.72
N ALA A 10 1.96 0.03 2.78
CA ALA A 10 1.89 -0.81 3.97
C ALA A 10 0.46 -1.38 4.17
N THR A 11 -0.07 -1.63 5.38
CA THR A 11 -1.30 -2.45 5.61
C THR A 11 -2.48 -1.68 6.20
N ALA A 12 -3.68 -1.76 5.61
CA ALA A 12 -4.89 -1.13 6.14
C ALA A 12 -5.52 -2.05 7.17
N HIS A 13 -5.99 -1.47 8.26
CA HIS A 13 -6.49 -2.21 9.42
C HIS A 13 -7.78 -1.56 9.88
N ASP A 14 -8.80 -2.38 10.14
CA ASP A 14 -10.09 -1.91 10.62
C ASP A 14 -9.99 -1.34 12.04
N ASP A 15 -10.93 -0.47 12.38
CA ASP A 15 -11.04 0.06 13.73
C ASP A 15 -11.61 -1.00 14.68
N TRP A 16 -11.21 -0.95 15.96
CA TRP A 16 -11.75 -1.82 16.99
C TRP A 16 -13.27 -1.68 17.07
N ALA A 17 -13.96 -2.82 17.16
CA ALA A 17 -15.39 -2.89 17.39
C ALA A 17 -15.67 -3.74 18.64
N GLY A 18 -16.65 -3.31 19.44
CA GLY A 18 -17.05 -4.03 20.65
C GLY A 18 -17.97 -5.21 20.36
N VAL A 19 -17.85 -6.28 21.15
CA VAL A 19 -18.59 -7.54 20.99
C VAL A 19 -18.41 -8.16 19.58
N ALA A 20 -17.24 -7.95 18.98
CA ALA A 20 -16.88 -8.46 17.66
C ALA A 20 -16.00 -9.71 17.76
N ILE A 21 -16.22 -10.67 16.86
CA ILE A 21 -15.44 -11.92 16.79
C ILE A 21 -14.15 -11.66 16.02
N TYR A 22 -13.00 -11.97 16.63
CA TYR A 22 -11.69 -11.86 16.02
C TYR A 22 -10.98 -13.22 15.99
N SER A 23 -10.34 -13.50 14.85
CA SER A 23 -9.52 -14.69 14.60
C SER A 23 -8.03 -14.38 14.74
N SER A 24 -7.23 -15.40 15.01
CA SER A 24 -5.77 -15.26 15.13
C SER A 24 -5.18 -14.66 13.85
N GLY A 25 -4.30 -13.68 13.99
CA GLY A 25 -3.71 -12.92 12.89
C GLY A 25 -4.59 -11.80 12.33
N ASN A 26 -5.80 -11.55 12.87
CA ASN A 26 -6.51 -10.30 12.58
C ASN A 26 -5.76 -9.11 13.19
N TYR A 27 -5.76 -7.98 12.47
CA TYR A 27 -5.14 -6.74 12.91
C TYR A 27 -6.18 -5.62 12.97
N ILE A 28 -6.15 -4.85 14.05
CA ILE A 28 -7.05 -3.71 14.27
C ILE A 28 -6.28 -2.46 14.72
N LEU A 29 -6.96 -1.31 14.66
CA LEU A 29 -6.54 -0.03 15.20
C LEU A 29 -7.45 0.41 16.36
N PRO A 30 -6.92 1.16 17.34
CA PRO A 30 -7.74 1.94 18.25
C PRO A 30 -8.71 2.88 17.51
N THR A 31 -9.85 3.21 18.10
CA THR A 31 -10.73 4.28 17.60
C THR A 31 -10.00 5.63 17.66
N VAL A 32 -9.23 5.87 18.73
CA VAL A 32 -8.31 7.01 18.87
C VAL A 32 -6.87 6.58 18.58
N LYS A 33 -6.38 6.86 17.36
CA LYS A 33 -5.08 6.38 16.86
C LYS A 33 -3.91 6.77 17.77
N ASN A 34 -3.14 5.77 18.20
CA ASN A 34 -1.97 5.94 19.08
C ASN A 34 -0.63 5.57 18.40
N GLY A 35 -0.61 5.38 17.07
CA GLY A 35 0.58 5.00 16.32
C GLY A 35 1.00 3.53 16.46
N LYS A 36 0.10 2.65 16.95
CA LYS A 36 0.27 1.20 17.01
C LYS A 36 -0.90 0.48 16.32
N ARG A 37 -0.72 -0.81 16.06
CA ARG A 37 -1.77 -1.75 15.62
C ARG A 37 -1.76 -2.98 16.53
N TYR A 38 -2.86 -3.71 16.57
CA TYR A 38 -3.05 -4.79 17.54
C TYR A 38 -3.40 -6.07 16.81
N GLU A 39 -2.55 -7.09 16.99
CA GLU A 39 -2.72 -8.41 16.40
C GLU A 39 -3.48 -9.32 17.38
N CYS A 40 -4.57 -9.93 16.93
CA CYS A 40 -5.26 -10.97 17.69
C CYS A 40 -4.35 -12.21 17.74
N THR A 41 -3.83 -12.55 18.92
CA THR A 41 -2.99 -13.75 19.12
C THR A 41 -3.72 -14.87 19.86
N THR A 42 -4.81 -14.56 20.56
CA THR A 42 -5.81 -15.56 20.99
C THR A 42 -7.17 -15.17 20.42
N PRO A 43 -7.78 -16.00 19.54
CA PRO A 43 -9.11 -15.77 19.01
C PRO A 43 -10.16 -15.61 20.11
N GLY A 44 -11.14 -14.73 19.90
CA GLY A 44 -12.18 -14.47 20.89
C GLY A 44 -13.15 -13.38 20.45
N ILE A 45 -13.92 -12.89 21.42
CA ILE A 45 -14.86 -11.79 21.27
C ILE A 45 -14.31 -10.61 22.07
N SER A 46 -14.22 -9.43 21.45
CA SER A 46 -13.82 -8.19 22.14
C SER A 46 -14.80 -7.80 23.25
N GLY A 47 -14.36 -6.96 24.19
CA GLY A 47 -15.21 -6.39 25.22
C GLY A 47 -16.34 -5.53 24.65
N SER A 48 -17.31 -5.17 25.49
CA SER A 48 -18.35 -4.19 25.12
C SER A 48 -17.84 -2.73 25.11
N THR A 49 -16.65 -2.49 25.66
CA THR A 49 -16.00 -1.18 25.75
C THR A 49 -14.54 -1.30 25.34
N GLU A 50 -14.02 -0.29 24.64
CA GLU A 50 -12.66 -0.30 24.11
C GLU A 50 -11.60 -0.44 25.22
N PRO A 51 -10.60 -1.33 25.08
CA PRO A 51 -9.58 -1.54 26.10
C PRO A 51 -8.57 -0.39 26.17
N LEU A 52 -7.86 -0.28 27.30
CA LEU A 52 -6.69 0.59 27.41
C LEU A 52 -5.51 0.00 26.64
N TRP A 53 -5.31 0.50 25.42
CA TRP A 53 -4.29 0.07 24.47
C TRP A 53 -2.86 0.18 25.01
N ARG A 54 -2.17 -0.97 25.10
CA ARG A 54 -0.74 -1.03 25.44
C ARG A 54 0.10 -0.50 24.29
N THR A 55 1.08 0.37 24.57
CA THR A 55 1.94 0.96 23.53
C THR A 55 3.33 0.32 23.42
N THR A 56 3.70 -0.54 24.37
CA THR A 56 4.93 -1.35 24.32
C THR A 56 4.80 -2.44 23.28
N VAL A 57 5.66 -2.44 22.26
CA VAL A 57 5.63 -3.46 21.19
C VAL A 57 5.96 -4.83 21.76
N GLY A 58 5.14 -5.83 21.44
CA GLY A 58 5.23 -7.19 21.97
C GLY A 58 4.47 -7.43 23.28
N GLU A 59 3.95 -6.39 23.94
CA GLU A 59 3.11 -6.54 25.14
C GLU A 59 1.73 -7.11 24.77
N THR A 60 1.22 -8.02 25.60
CA THR A 60 -0.06 -8.71 25.40
C THR A 60 -1.08 -8.33 26.46
N PHE A 61 -2.35 -8.23 26.07
CA PHE A 61 -3.45 -7.93 26.99
C PHE A 61 -4.78 -8.52 26.50
N SER A 62 -5.67 -8.83 27.45
CA SER A 62 -7.01 -9.35 27.17
C SER A 62 -8.03 -8.24 26.93
N ASP A 63 -8.96 -8.50 26.03
CA ASP A 63 -10.11 -7.67 25.71
C ASP A 63 -11.31 -8.60 25.44
N GLY A 64 -12.26 -8.64 26.37
CA GLY A 64 -13.28 -9.69 26.40
C GLY A 64 -12.63 -11.07 26.55
N SER A 65 -12.82 -11.95 25.56
CA SER A 65 -12.12 -13.24 25.45
C SER A 65 -11.01 -13.25 24.39
N ALA A 66 -10.81 -12.17 23.63
CA ALA A 66 -9.68 -12.03 22.73
C ALA A 66 -8.40 -11.62 23.49
N VAL A 67 -7.24 -12.01 22.98
CA VAL A 67 -5.94 -11.47 23.43
C VAL A 67 -5.25 -10.77 22.28
N TRP A 68 -4.86 -9.53 22.53
CA TRP A 68 -4.18 -8.64 21.60
C TRP A 68 -2.69 -8.56 21.93
N THR A 69 -1.84 -8.60 20.90
CA THR A 69 -0.43 -8.26 20.97
C THR A 69 -0.20 -6.91 20.32
N CYS A 70 0.43 -5.97 21.04
CA CYS A 70 0.83 -4.69 20.47
C CYS A 70 1.92 -4.89 19.40
N ARG A 71 1.69 -4.35 18.20
CA ARG A 71 2.65 -4.31 17.10
C ARG A 71 2.86 -2.86 16.69
N ASP A 72 4.04 -2.56 16.15
CA ASP A 72 4.21 -1.29 15.46
C ASP A 72 3.18 -1.14 14.36
N LEU A 73 2.63 0.08 14.24
CA LEU A 73 1.85 0.48 13.10
C LEU A 73 2.79 0.52 11.89
N SER A 74 2.92 -0.62 11.22
CA SER A 74 3.12 -0.61 9.78
C SER A 74 2.08 0.37 9.23
N PRO A 75 2.46 1.40 8.45
CA PRO A 75 1.51 2.39 7.93
C PRO A 75 0.41 1.72 7.08
N ALA A 76 -0.57 2.46 6.56
CA ALA A 76 -1.59 1.91 5.66
C ALA A 76 -1.02 1.63 4.24
N PRO A 77 -1.75 0.95 3.32
CA PRO A 77 -1.40 0.79 1.92
C PRO A 77 -1.75 2.11 1.23
N SER A 78 -0.99 3.14 1.61
CA SER A 78 -0.75 4.27 0.73
C SER A 78 -0.27 3.67 -0.57
N ALA A 79 -1.14 3.63 -1.58
CA ALA A 79 -0.73 3.06 -2.86
C ALA A 79 0.52 3.81 -3.31
N LEU A 80 1.67 3.13 -3.43
CA LEU A 80 2.85 3.79 -3.94
C LEU A 80 2.49 4.14 -5.38
N SER A 81 2.44 5.43 -5.69
CA SER A 81 1.99 5.95 -6.98
C SER A 81 3.01 6.96 -7.48
N VAL A 82 3.49 6.75 -8.70
CA VAL A 82 4.46 7.63 -9.36
C VAL A 82 3.86 8.05 -10.68
N GLU A 83 3.82 9.36 -10.93
CA GLU A 83 3.26 9.94 -12.14
C GLU A 83 4.36 10.70 -12.91
N LEU A 84 4.37 10.54 -14.24
CA LEU A 84 5.27 11.23 -15.16
C LEU A 84 4.47 11.95 -16.24
N ASP A 85 4.62 13.26 -16.31
CA ASP A 85 4.24 14.06 -17.48
C ASP A 85 5.37 14.09 -18.52
N SER A 86 5.11 13.67 -19.75
CA SER A 86 6.03 13.85 -20.90
C SER A 86 5.62 14.98 -21.85
N GLY A 87 4.89 15.98 -21.35
CA GLY A 87 4.52 17.19 -22.08
C GLY A 87 5.72 17.94 -22.65
N GLY A 88 5.54 18.56 -23.82
CA GLY A 88 6.60 19.34 -24.50
C GLY A 88 7.72 18.53 -25.15
N LYS A 89 7.80 17.21 -24.95
CA LYS A 89 8.81 16.34 -25.57
C LYS A 89 8.60 16.08 -27.07
N GLY A 90 7.35 16.13 -27.53
CA GLY A 90 6.97 15.86 -28.91
C GLY A 90 6.88 14.36 -29.24
N GLY A 91 5.76 13.96 -29.85
CA GLY A 91 5.55 12.58 -30.30
C GLY A 91 5.36 11.54 -29.18
N TYR A 92 5.47 10.27 -29.57
CA TYR A 92 5.36 9.11 -28.69
C TYR A 92 6.69 8.85 -27.97
N SER A 93 6.95 9.53 -26.85
CA SER A 93 8.14 9.25 -26.03
C SER A 93 8.09 7.82 -25.48
N LEU A 94 9.19 7.08 -25.63
CA LEU A 94 9.42 5.81 -24.94
C LEU A 94 9.57 6.09 -23.44
N LYS A 95 8.87 5.29 -22.63
CA LYS A 95 8.82 5.38 -21.16
C LYS A 95 9.36 4.07 -20.58
N ASP A 96 10.58 4.11 -20.08
CA ASP A 96 11.21 3.04 -19.32
C ASP A 96 10.66 3.03 -17.89
N VAL A 97 10.29 1.85 -17.39
CA VAL A 97 9.72 1.67 -16.04
C VAL A 97 10.44 0.55 -15.31
N TRP A 98 10.92 0.85 -14.11
CA TRP A 98 11.41 -0.14 -13.15
C TRP A 98 10.42 -0.26 -12.00
N MET A 99 10.07 -1.50 -11.64
CA MET A 99 9.29 -1.82 -10.44
C MET A 99 10.04 -2.86 -9.61
N LYS A 100 10.09 -2.68 -8.30
CA LYS A 100 10.70 -3.65 -7.39
C LYS A 100 9.88 -3.78 -6.12
N SER A 101 9.80 -4.99 -5.59
CA SER A 101 9.04 -5.30 -4.38
C SER A 101 9.74 -6.36 -3.54
N SER A 102 9.70 -6.21 -2.22
CA SER A 102 10.06 -7.26 -1.26
C SER A 102 8.94 -8.28 -1.02
N GLY A 103 7.75 -8.07 -1.60
CA GLY A 103 6.58 -8.93 -1.44
C GLY A 103 6.15 -9.59 -2.75
N SER A 104 5.03 -10.32 -2.69
CA SER A 104 4.27 -10.71 -3.89
C SER A 104 3.22 -9.63 -4.14
N VAL A 105 3.42 -8.84 -5.20
CA VAL A 105 2.74 -7.57 -5.42
C VAL A 105 2.44 -7.36 -6.90
N THR A 106 1.22 -6.92 -7.22
CA THR A 106 0.86 -6.43 -8.55
C THR A 106 1.07 -4.92 -8.62
N PHE A 107 1.86 -4.46 -9.60
CA PHE A 107 1.92 -3.07 -10.02
C PHE A 107 0.97 -2.87 -11.20
N LYS A 108 0.23 -1.78 -11.21
CA LYS A 108 -0.67 -1.39 -12.30
C LYS A 108 -0.11 -0.16 -13.01
N VAL A 109 -0.07 -0.20 -14.32
CA VAL A 109 0.39 0.90 -15.16
C VAL A 109 -0.83 1.55 -15.82
N TYR A 110 -0.90 2.86 -15.76
CA TYR A 110 -1.97 3.69 -16.28
C TYR A 110 -1.44 4.75 -17.23
N GLY A 111 -2.23 5.09 -18.24
CA GLY A 111 -2.01 6.25 -19.10
C GLY A 111 -3.15 7.26 -19.01
N SER A 112 -2.84 8.55 -19.18
CA SER A 112 -3.82 9.62 -19.38
C SER A 112 -3.31 10.67 -20.37
N HIS A 113 -4.22 11.36 -21.06
CA HIS A 113 -3.91 12.56 -21.85
C HIS A 113 -3.90 13.83 -21.01
N GLU A 114 -4.69 13.87 -19.92
CA GLU A 114 -4.95 15.07 -19.11
C GLU A 114 -4.27 15.05 -17.73
N GLY A 115 -3.93 13.86 -17.21
CA GLY A 115 -3.26 13.70 -15.91
C GLY A 115 -4.14 13.93 -14.68
N VAL A 116 -5.46 14.12 -14.85
CA VAL A 116 -6.40 14.38 -13.76
C VAL A 116 -7.21 13.13 -13.37
N ASP A 117 -7.73 13.09 -12.14
CA ASP A 117 -8.51 11.95 -11.67
C ASP A 117 -9.73 11.65 -12.55
N GLY A 118 -10.06 10.36 -12.67
CA GLY A 118 -11.09 9.86 -13.58
C GLY A 118 -10.67 9.75 -15.06
N THR A 119 -9.53 10.33 -15.49
CA THR A 119 -9.07 10.23 -16.90
C THR A 119 -8.08 9.08 -17.15
N TRP A 120 -7.57 8.47 -16.09
CA TRP A 120 -6.59 7.40 -16.14
C TRP A 120 -7.18 6.07 -16.63
N ARG A 121 -6.51 5.43 -17.58
CA ARG A 121 -6.86 4.10 -18.11
C ARG A 121 -5.73 3.12 -17.79
N GLU A 122 -6.08 1.94 -17.27
CA GLU A 122 -5.11 0.86 -17.07
C GLU A 122 -4.63 0.37 -18.44
N ILE A 123 -3.32 0.33 -18.64
CA ILE A 123 -2.68 -0.11 -19.88
C ILE A 123 -1.95 -1.45 -19.71
N ASP A 124 -1.53 -1.77 -18.49
CA ASP A 124 -0.79 -2.99 -18.16
C ASP A 124 -0.84 -3.29 -16.66
N SER A 125 -0.55 -4.53 -16.27
CA SER A 125 -0.45 -4.97 -14.87
C SER A 125 0.61 -6.04 -14.70
N GLU A 126 1.59 -5.79 -13.85
CA GLU A 126 2.79 -6.61 -13.69
C GLU A 126 2.92 -7.21 -12.29
N ASN A 127 3.27 -8.50 -12.22
CA ASN A 127 3.45 -9.22 -10.96
C ASN A 127 4.93 -9.33 -10.59
N VAL A 128 5.28 -8.73 -9.46
CA VAL A 128 6.63 -8.69 -8.90
C VAL A 128 6.63 -9.52 -7.61
N ASN A 129 7.54 -10.49 -7.51
CA ASN A 129 7.51 -11.51 -6.46
C ASN A 129 8.89 -11.59 -5.77
N ASN A 130 9.09 -10.75 -4.75
CA ASN A 130 10.38 -10.56 -4.07
C ASN A 130 11.53 -10.35 -5.09
N SER A 131 11.30 -9.46 -6.05
CA SER A 131 12.11 -9.32 -7.27
C SER A 131 12.07 -7.89 -7.80
N GLU A 132 12.81 -7.67 -8.89
CA GLU A 132 12.74 -6.48 -9.73
C GLU A 132 12.18 -6.84 -11.11
N ARG A 133 11.52 -5.87 -11.76
CA ARG A 133 11.01 -5.91 -13.13
C ARG A 133 11.35 -4.61 -13.85
N PHE A 134 11.57 -4.73 -15.14
CA PHE A 134 11.85 -3.64 -16.06
C PHE A 134 11.01 -3.84 -17.32
N ASN A 135 10.18 -2.86 -17.62
CA ASN A 135 9.27 -2.86 -18.77
C ASN A 135 9.43 -1.54 -19.54
N GLN A 136 9.25 -1.60 -20.87
CA GLN A 136 9.28 -0.42 -21.75
C GLN A 136 7.91 -0.17 -22.34
N TYR A 137 7.40 1.06 -22.20
CA TYR A 137 6.08 1.46 -22.67
C TYR A 137 6.17 2.53 -23.74
N VAL A 138 5.51 2.30 -24.88
CA VAL A 138 5.31 3.29 -25.94
C VAL A 138 3.80 3.52 -26.05
N THR A 139 3.34 4.72 -25.69
CA THR A 139 1.90 5.02 -25.60
C THR A 139 1.57 6.41 -26.11
N ALA A 140 0.32 6.62 -26.54
CA ALA A 140 -0.20 7.94 -26.91
C ALA A 140 -0.37 8.88 -25.69
N TYR A 141 -0.23 8.36 -24.47
CA TYR A 141 -0.57 9.06 -23.25
C TYR A 141 0.59 9.95 -22.81
N ARG A 142 0.29 11.25 -22.70
CA ARG A 142 1.19 12.27 -22.17
C ARG A 142 1.61 11.92 -20.74
N PHE A 143 0.65 11.54 -19.92
CA PHE A 143 0.85 11.16 -18.54
C PHE A 143 0.92 9.63 -18.42
N LEU A 144 1.91 9.14 -17.67
CA LEU A 144 2.00 7.74 -17.26
C LEU A 144 2.00 7.68 -15.74
N ARG A 145 1.31 6.70 -15.17
CA ARG A 145 1.29 6.42 -13.74
C ARG A 145 1.54 4.95 -13.49
N VAL A 146 2.40 4.64 -12.54
CA VAL A 146 2.56 3.28 -12.03
C VAL A 146 2.14 3.30 -10.57
N SER A 147 1.26 2.41 -10.16
CA SER A 147 0.88 2.29 -8.75
C SER A 147 0.68 0.87 -8.25
N THR A 148 0.84 0.67 -6.94
CA THR A 148 0.46 -0.59 -6.29
C THR A 148 -0.21 -0.36 -4.93
N PRO A 149 -1.37 -0.98 -4.65
CA PRO A 149 -2.06 -0.91 -3.36
C PRO A 149 -1.58 -1.98 -2.36
N SER A 150 -0.58 -2.81 -2.71
CA SER A 150 -0.21 -3.98 -1.90
C SER A 150 0.95 -3.71 -0.93
N VAL A 151 0.82 -4.29 0.27
CA VAL A 151 1.77 -4.19 1.39
C VAL A 151 3.15 -4.75 1.02
N ALA A 152 4.14 -3.89 0.75
CA ALA A 152 5.54 -4.28 0.66
C ALA A 152 6.48 -3.05 0.65
N SER A 153 7.78 -3.31 0.82
CA SER A 153 8.82 -2.36 0.44
C SER A 153 8.87 -2.31 -1.09
N ASN A 154 8.21 -1.30 -1.66
CA ASN A 154 8.06 -1.11 -3.10
C ASN A 154 8.95 0.05 -3.58
N GLU A 155 9.37 -0.01 -4.84
CA GLU A 155 10.22 0.98 -5.50
C GLU A 155 9.76 1.13 -6.95
N ILE A 156 9.60 2.38 -7.43
CA ILE A 156 9.13 2.69 -8.78
C ILE A 156 9.97 3.82 -9.37
N GLU A 157 10.51 3.59 -10.57
CA GLU A 157 11.17 4.61 -11.38
C GLU A 157 10.55 4.67 -12.77
N ILE A 158 10.27 5.88 -13.26
CA ILE A 158 9.76 6.13 -14.61
C ILE A 158 10.67 7.12 -15.31
N VAL A 159 11.24 6.74 -16.46
CA VAL A 159 12.12 7.58 -17.27
C VAL A 159 11.55 7.71 -18.68
N ALA A 160 11.36 8.93 -19.17
CA ALA A 160 11.07 9.18 -20.59
C ALA A 160 12.29 9.71 -21.33
N GLY A 161 12.51 9.19 -22.54
CA GLY A 161 13.40 9.78 -23.55
C GLY A 161 12.98 11.20 -23.92
#